data_AF-D9WIK8-F1
#
_entry.id   AF-D9WIK8-F1
#
_cell.length_a   1.000
_cell.length_b   1.000
_cell.length_c   1.000
_cell.angle_alpha   90.00
_cell.angle_beta   90.00
_cell.angle_gamma   90.00
#
_symmetry.space_group_name_H-M   'P 1'
#
loop_
_entity.id
_entity.type
_entity.pdbx_description
1 polymer ?
#
loop_
_entity_poly.entity_id
_entity_poly.type
_entity_poly.pdbx_seq_one_letter_code
_entity_poly.pdbx_strand_id
1 'polypeptide(L)'
;MLTAPAAHAATVDVNYQCKTPIGDKSAVSPIDIKGVPSGSAYKLTMSFEKGVSSSPVELGKGAMHPSALIKLGGAETGTVSVSGPANDKAIPANTPIKISTLTGTYTPKKSGKVTFTASTLTIKALGTTTTCTPGNSPKPSLTLDVTATSGSGGSDSTGGTSGSGGTSGSGGTDSTGGTRSTGSTGSTGGTGSTGGSQLPQTGPTDSAIALGTLGGTVLLSGAAGALWLTRRRRATP
;
A
#
# COMPACT_ATOMS: atom_id res chain seq x y z
N MET A 1 14.76 -30.39 -11.97
CA MET A 1 13.77 -30.63 -10.89
C MET A 1 13.76 -29.40 -9.99
N LEU A 2 12.81 -28.47 -10.17
CA LEU A 2 12.67 -27.33 -9.26
C LEU A 2 11.91 -27.81 -8.02
N THR A 3 12.62 -28.00 -6.92
CA THR A 3 12.04 -28.25 -5.60
C THR A 3 11.21 -27.03 -5.22
N ALA A 4 9.88 -27.15 -5.23
CA ALA A 4 9.03 -26.10 -4.69
C ALA A 4 9.40 -25.88 -3.21
N PRO A 5 9.65 -24.65 -2.75
CA PRO A 5 10.02 -24.41 -1.38
C PRO A 5 8.88 -24.82 -0.46
N ALA A 6 9.21 -25.59 0.58
CA ALA A 6 8.24 -26.05 1.56
C ALA A 6 7.67 -24.82 2.31
N ALA A 7 6.43 -24.47 1.99
CA ALA A 7 5.67 -23.50 2.76
C ALA A 7 5.32 -24.13 4.12
N HIS A 8 5.99 -23.69 5.18
CA HIS A 8 5.62 -24.06 6.54
C HIS A 8 4.44 -23.18 6.97
N ALA A 9 3.22 -23.69 6.81
CA ALA A 9 2.02 -23.08 7.37
C ALA A 9 1.77 -23.68 8.75
N ALA A 10 1.71 -22.82 9.77
CA ALA A 10 1.37 -23.21 11.13
C ALA A 10 0.20 -22.37 11.61
N THR A 11 -0.79 -23.01 12.23
CA THR A 11 -1.81 -22.29 12.98
C THR A 11 -1.17 -21.64 14.20
N VAL A 12 -1.33 -20.33 14.36
CA VAL A 12 -0.76 -19.55 15.46
C VAL A 12 -1.88 -18.92 16.27
N ASP A 13 -1.85 -19.10 17.59
CA ASP A 13 -2.77 -18.41 18.50
C ASP A 13 -2.46 -16.93 18.57
N VAL A 14 -3.44 -16.10 18.19
CA VAL A 14 -3.36 -14.64 18.25
C VAL A 14 -4.35 -14.13 19.29
N ASN A 15 -3.84 -13.48 20.33
CA ASN A 15 -4.66 -12.79 21.32
C ASN A 15 -5.04 -11.41 20.78
N TYR A 16 -6.21 -11.29 20.19
CA TYR A 16 -6.69 -10.04 19.62
C TYR A 16 -7.32 -9.15 20.68
N GLN A 17 -6.83 -7.91 20.77
CA GLN A 17 -7.37 -6.83 21.58
C GLN A 17 -8.22 -5.92 20.70
N CYS A 18 -9.54 -6.04 20.80
CA CYS A 18 -10.51 -5.36 19.98
C CYS A 18 -11.04 -4.09 20.66
N LYS A 19 -10.79 -2.94 20.02
CA LYS A 19 -11.37 -1.65 20.38
C LYS A 19 -12.69 -1.47 19.64
N THR A 20 -13.77 -1.27 20.39
CA THR A 20 -15.10 -1.02 19.85
C THR A 20 -15.71 0.22 20.50
N PRO A 21 -16.67 0.92 19.85
CA PRO A 21 -17.37 2.05 20.47
C PRO A 21 -18.15 1.68 21.75
N ILE A 22 -18.50 0.41 21.92
CA ILE A 22 -19.28 -0.10 23.05
C ILE A 22 -18.42 -0.72 24.15
N GLY A 23 -17.09 -0.62 24.03
CA GLY A 23 -16.12 -1.12 25.01
C GLY A 23 -15.12 -2.11 24.42
N ASP A 24 -14.02 -2.29 25.15
CA ASP A 24 -12.93 -3.16 24.73
C ASP A 24 -13.31 -4.64 24.90
N LYS A 25 -12.85 -5.46 23.96
CA LYS A 25 -13.00 -6.92 23.98
C LYS A 25 -11.65 -7.58 23.70
N SER A 26 -11.52 -8.84 24.13
CA SER A 26 -10.36 -9.65 23.80
C SER A 26 -10.76 -11.09 23.54
N ALA A 27 -10.03 -11.75 22.64
CA ALA A 27 -10.20 -13.17 22.38
C ALA A 27 -8.93 -13.75 21.74
N VAL A 28 -8.64 -15.01 22.08
CA VAL A 28 -7.61 -15.78 21.39
C VAL A 28 -8.23 -16.54 20.23
N SER A 29 -7.76 -16.24 19.01
CA SER A 29 -8.12 -16.99 17.81
C SER A 29 -6.90 -17.69 17.22
N PRO A 30 -6.96 -19.01 16.97
CA PRO A 30 -5.99 -19.68 16.13
C PRO A 30 -6.13 -19.17 14.69
N ILE A 31 -5.01 -18.72 14.10
CA ILE A 31 -4.94 -18.13 12.78
C ILE A 31 -4.01 -18.94 11.88
N ASP A 32 -4.49 -19.26 10.68
CA ASP A 32 -3.71 -19.89 9.62
C ASP A 32 -3.58 -18.92 8.43
N ILE A 33 -2.38 -18.81 7.87
CA ILE A 33 -2.13 -18.07 6.63
C ILE A 33 -1.54 -19.03 5.61
N LYS A 34 -2.17 -19.11 4.44
CA LYS A 34 -1.72 -19.91 3.31
C LYS A 34 -1.38 -19.02 2.13
N GLY A 35 -0.29 -19.35 1.44
CA GLY A 35 0.10 -18.70 0.19
C GLY A 35 0.13 -19.74 -0.93
N VAL A 36 -0.62 -19.51 -2.00
CA VAL A 36 -0.62 -20.36 -3.18
C VAL A 36 -0.10 -19.56 -4.37
N PRO A 37 0.89 -20.07 -5.14
CA PRO A 37 1.34 -19.42 -6.36
C PRO A 37 0.18 -19.10 -7.31
N SER A 38 0.21 -17.92 -7.91
CA SER A 38 -0.80 -17.40 -8.83
C SER A 38 -0.11 -16.51 -9.86
N GLY A 39 0.46 -17.13 -10.90
CA GLY A 39 1.31 -16.44 -11.88
C GLY A 39 2.60 -15.95 -11.22
N SER A 40 2.87 -14.65 -11.31
CA SER A 40 4.00 -13.99 -10.64
C SER A 40 3.74 -13.59 -9.18
N ALA A 41 2.53 -13.82 -8.68
CA ALA A 41 2.13 -13.44 -7.33
C ALA A 41 1.75 -14.68 -6.52
N TYR A 42 1.39 -14.45 -5.26
CA TYR A 42 0.81 -15.43 -4.36
C TYR A 42 -0.58 -14.97 -3.93
N LYS A 43 -1.57 -15.84 -4.07
CA LYS A 43 -2.86 -15.65 -3.40
C LYS A 43 -2.69 -16.02 -1.94
N LEU A 44 -2.81 -15.03 -1.06
CA LEU A 44 -2.84 -15.23 0.37
C LEU A 44 -4.26 -15.53 0.83
N THR A 45 -4.38 -16.47 1.75
CA THR A 45 -5.64 -16.86 2.40
C THR A 45 -5.41 -16.87 3.91
N MET A 46 -6.12 -16.04 4.65
CA MET A 46 -6.06 -15.97 6.11
C MET A 46 -7.37 -16.51 6.69
N SER A 47 -7.27 -17.47 7.60
CA SER A 47 -8.41 -18.15 8.21
C SER A 47 -8.38 -18.03 9.73
N PHE A 48 -9.56 -17.95 10.32
CA PHE A 48 -9.78 -17.82 11.76
C PHE A 48 -10.56 -19.04 12.23
N GLU A 49 -9.99 -19.83 13.15
CA GLU A 49 -10.69 -21.01 13.67
C GLU A 49 -11.74 -20.65 14.74
N LYS A 50 -11.54 -19.51 15.42
CA LYS A 50 -12.44 -19.01 16.46
C LYS A 50 -12.87 -17.57 16.18
N GLY A 51 -13.98 -17.16 16.79
CA GLY A 51 -14.42 -15.78 16.74
C GLY A 51 -13.51 -14.88 17.59
N VAL A 52 -13.31 -13.65 17.14
CA VAL A 52 -12.42 -12.68 17.81
C VAL A 52 -13.16 -11.65 18.67
N SER A 53 -14.49 -11.60 18.58
CA SER A 53 -15.35 -10.64 19.27
C SER A 53 -16.80 -11.13 19.29
N SER A 54 -17.67 -10.46 20.03
CA SER A 54 -19.12 -10.64 20.05
C SER A 54 -19.84 -9.28 20.02
N SER A 55 -21.04 -9.24 19.42
CA SER A 55 -21.89 -8.04 19.34
C SER A 55 -23.10 -8.20 20.27
N PRO A 56 -23.50 -7.17 21.04
CA PRO A 56 -24.68 -7.24 21.92
C PRO A 56 -26.01 -7.19 21.15
N VAL A 57 -25.97 -6.82 19.88
CA VAL A 57 -27.13 -6.79 18.97
C VAL A 57 -26.94 -7.78 17.85
N GLU A 58 -28.06 -8.25 17.30
CA GLU A 58 -28.03 -9.08 16.09
C GLU A 58 -27.45 -8.31 14.91
N LEU A 59 -26.59 -8.97 14.13
CA LEU A 59 -26.10 -8.46 12.86
C LEU A 59 -26.83 -9.21 11.74
N GLY A 60 -27.62 -8.48 10.95
CA GLY A 60 -28.31 -9.05 9.80
C GLY A 60 -27.34 -9.69 8.79
N LYS A 61 -27.86 -10.52 7.89
CA LYS A 61 -27.10 -11.06 6.77
C LYS A 61 -26.42 -9.92 5.98
N GLY A 62 -25.13 -10.06 5.71
CA GLY A 62 -24.34 -9.08 4.97
C GLY A 62 -23.96 -7.82 5.74
N ALA A 63 -24.30 -7.71 7.03
CA ALA A 63 -24.04 -6.51 7.82
C ALA A 63 -22.59 -6.37 8.31
N MET A 64 -21.83 -7.47 8.36
CA MET A 64 -20.47 -7.55 8.88
C MET A 64 -19.47 -7.80 7.75
N HIS A 65 -18.49 -6.90 7.58
CA HIS A 65 -17.43 -6.98 6.58
C HIS A 65 -16.05 -7.03 7.25
N PRO A 66 -15.31 -8.15 7.12
CA PRO A 66 -14.00 -8.29 7.71
C PRO A 66 -12.86 -7.97 6.73
N SER A 67 -11.80 -7.38 7.26
CA SER A 67 -10.54 -7.13 6.54
C SER A 67 -9.38 -7.18 7.52
N ALA A 68 -8.19 -7.56 7.07
CA ALA A 68 -7.01 -7.61 7.94
C ALA A 68 -5.75 -7.18 7.19
N LEU A 69 -4.71 -6.88 7.98
CA LEU A 69 -3.35 -6.71 7.52
C LEU A 69 -2.53 -7.93 7.91
N ILE A 70 -1.70 -8.39 6.99
CA ILE A 70 -0.65 -9.37 7.22
C ILE A 70 0.67 -8.63 7.19
N LYS A 71 1.44 -8.68 8.27
CA LYS A 71 2.75 -8.04 8.38
C LYS A 71 3.82 -8.93 7.73
N LEU A 72 4.65 -8.31 6.89
CA LEU A 72 5.80 -8.96 6.25
C LEU A 72 7.07 -8.77 7.09
N GLY A 73 7.92 -9.80 7.09
CA GLY A 73 9.28 -9.76 7.63
C GLY A 73 10.27 -10.57 6.78
N GLY A 74 11.56 -10.49 7.13
CA GLY A 74 12.63 -11.16 6.40
C GLY A 74 13.16 -10.31 5.23
N ALA A 75 13.22 -10.88 4.03
CA ALA A 75 13.72 -10.23 2.82
C ALA A 75 12.87 -9.01 2.38
N GLU A 76 11.63 -8.94 2.84
CA GLU A 76 10.71 -7.82 2.63
C GLU A 76 10.07 -7.35 3.92
N THR A 77 9.63 -6.10 3.94
CA THR A 77 8.88 -5.48 5.03
C THR A 77 7.65 -4.76 4.50
N GLY A 78 6.67 -4.55 5.36
CA GLY A 78 5.42 -3.87 5.00
C GLY A 78 4.21 -4.70 5.41
N THR A 79 3.09 -4.46 4.73
CA THR A 79 1.82 -5.15 5.01
C THR A 79 1.11 -5.53 3.72
N VAL A 80 0.45 -6.69 3.72
CA VAL A 80 -0.49 -7.11 2.68
C VAL A 80 -1.90 -7.01 3.24
N SER A 81 -2.79 -6.34 2.53
CA SER A 81 -4.20 -6.31 2.89
C SER A 81 -4.91 -7.57 2.40
N VAL A 82 -5.77 -8.10 3.26
CA VAL A 82 -6.69 -9.20 2.93
C VAL A 82 -8.11 -8.81 3.31
N SER A 83 -9.09 -9.22 2.53
CA SER A 83 -10.51 -8.97 2.80
C SER A 83 -11.35 -10.22 2.57
N GLY A 84 -12.46 -10.31 3.30
CA GLY A 84 -13.41 -11.40 3.20
C GLY A 84 -14.79 -10.91 2.73
N PRO A 85 -15.64 -11.85 2.28
CA PRO A 85 -17.03 -11.54 2.02
C PRO A 85 -17.75 -11.11 3.30
N ALA A 86 -18.91 -10.49 3.13
CA ALA A 86 -19.79 -10.22 4.26
C ALA A 86 -20.34 -11.53 4.85
N ASN A 87 -20.82 -11.50 6.10
CA ASN A 87 -21.48 -12.65 6.71
C ASN A 87 -22.67 -13.14 5.86
N ASP A 88 -22.73 -14.45 5.62
CA ASP A 88 -23.72 -15.09 4.76
C ASP A 88 -25.09 -15.27 5.44
N LYS A 89 -25.10 -15.31 6.77
CA LYS A 89 -26.27 -15.48 7.64
C LYS A 89 -26.30 -14.41 8.72
N ALA A 90 -27.48 -14.15 9.28
CA ALA A 90 -27.58 -13.32 10.47
C ALA A 90 -26.74 -13.89 11.62
N ILE A 91 -26.09 -13.02 12.38
CA ILE A 91 -25.27 -13.35 13.55
C ILE A 91 -26.07 -12.92 14.79
N PRO A 92 -26.59 -13.85 15.60
CA PRO A 92 -27.39 -13.51 16.77
C PRO A 92 -26.62 -12.67 17.79
N ALA A 93 -27.36 -11.89 18.59
CA ALA A 93 -26.81 -11.15 19.71
C ALA A 93 -26.02 -12.05 20.67
N ASN A 94 -24.92 -11.52 21.20
CA ASN A 94 -24.03 -12.14 22.17
C ASN A 94 -23.37 -13.46 21.71
N THR A 95 -23.37 -13.73 20.40
CA THR A 95 -22.67 -14.90 19.84
C THR A 95 -21.27 -14.53 19.34
N PRO A 96 -20.30 -15.49 19.34
CA PRO A 96 -19.00 -15.28 18.73
C PRO A 96 -19.11 -14.96 17.24
N ILE A 97 -18.57 -13.82 16.82
CA ILE A 97 -18.51 -13.40 15.41
C ILE A 97 -17.44 -14.21 14.71
N LYS A 98 -17.85 -15.15 13.86
CA LYS A 98 -16.93 -15.89 12.99
C LYS A 98 -16.48 -14.99 11.83
N ILE A 99 -15.18 -14.93 11.63
CA ILE A 99 -14.58 -14.20 10.52
C ILE A 99 -14.53 -15.14 9.31
N SER A 100 -15.14 -14.70 8.20
CA SER A 100 -15.00 -15.42 6.94
C SER A 100 -13.54 -15.47 6.50
N THR A 101 -13.17 -16.46 5.71
CA THR A 101 -11.84 -16.51 5.08
C THR A 101 -11.52 -15.20 4.37
N LEU A 102 -10.36 -14.62 4.68
CA LEU A 102 -9.86 -13.40 4.05
C LEU A 102 -8.87 -13.76 2.95
N THR A 103 -8.89 -13.03 1.85
CA THR A 103 -7.97 -13.23 0.73
C THR A 103 -7.33 -11.93 0.28
N GLY A 104 -6.13 -12.03 -0.24
CA GLY A 104 -5.41 -10.92 -0.86
C GLY A 104 -4.28 -11.43 -1.73
N THR A 105 -3.57 -10.51 -2.39
CA THR A 105 -2.50 -10.85 -3.32
C THR A 105 -1.19 -10.28 -2.82
N TYR A 106 -0.17 -11.12 -2.80
CA TYR A 106 1.21 -10.73 -2.49
C TYR A 106 2.10 -10.90 -3.72
N THR A 107 2.75 -9.83 -4.14
CA THR A 107 3.70 -9.85 -5.26
C THR A 107 5.10 -9.57 -4.72
N PRO A 108 6.03 -10.54 -4.78
CA PRO A 108 7.40 -10.34 -4.34
C PRO A 108 8.11 -9.27 -5.18
N LYS A 109 8.71 -8.31 -4.48
CA LYS A 109 9.58 -7.25 -5.02
C LYS A 109 11.06 -7.61 -4.90
N LYS A 110 11.43 -8.49 -3.97
CA LYS A 110 12.79 -8.95 -3.71
C LYS A 110 12.79 -10.46 -3.58
N SER A 111 13.90 -11.07 -4.01
CA SER A 111 14.12 -12.50 -3.77
C SER A 111 14.57 -12.72 -2.33
N GLY A 112 14.12 -13.82 -1.72
CA GLY A 112 14.56 -14.24 -0.39
C GLY A 112 13.43 -14.87 0.45
N LYS A 113 13.75 -15.15 1.71
CA LYS A 113 12.77 -15.67 2.67
C LYS A 113 11.87 -14.55 3.19
N VAL A 114 10.57 -14.66 3.03
CA VAL A 114 9.58 -13.70 3.54
C VAL A 114 8.66 -14.40 4.53
N THR A 115 8.47 -13.78 5.69
CA THR A 115 7.57 -14.26 6.75
C THR A 115 6.29 -13.44 6.77
N PHE A 116 5.18 -14.10 7.09
CA PHE A 116 3.84 -13.51 7.12
C PHE A 116 3.24 -13.73 8.51
N THR A 117 2.97 -12.62 9.18
CA THR A 117 2.43 -12.60 10.55
C THR A 117 1.08 -11.90 10.58
N ALA A 118 0.12 -12.48 11.29
CA ALA A 118 -1.17 -11.84 11.52
C ALA A 118 -0.97 -10.47 12.22
N SER A 119 -1.59 -9.43 11.67
CA SER A 119 -1.58 -8.07 12.23
C SER A 119 -3.02 -7.63 12.51
N THR A 120 -3.29 -6.32 12.38
CA THR A 120 -4.58 -5.71 12.64
C THR A 120 -5.72 -6.37 11.84
N LEU A 121 -6.76 -6.78 12.56
CA LEU A 121 -8.05 -7.16 12.00
C LEU A 121 -9.03 -5.99 12.17
N THR A 122 -9.76 -5.67 11.12
CA THR A 122 -10.78 -4.62 11.09
C THR A 122 -12.11 -5.23 10.69
N ILE A 123 -13.10 -5.05 11.57
CA ILE A 123 -14.47 -5.52 11.36
C ILE A 123 -15.35 -4.29 11.25
N LYS A 124 -16.03 -4.13 10.10
CA LYS A 124 -17.03 -3.09 9.91
C LYS A 124 -18.41 -3.70 10.01
N ALA A 125 -19.26 -3.15 10.87
CA ALA A 125 -20.64 -3.60 10.98
C ALA A 125 -21.55 -2.45 11.44
N LEU A 126 -22.72 -2.33 10.81
CA LEU A 126 -23.74 -1.32 11.14
C LEU A 126 -23.17 0.12 11.24
N GLY A 127 -22.25 0.50 10.36
CA GLY A 127 -21.59 1.81 10.36
C GLY A 127 -20.51 2.01 11.44
N THR A 128 -20.28 1.02 12.30
CA THR A 128 -19.19 1.04 13.29
C THR A 128 -17.96 0.31 12.78
N THR A 129 -16.79 0.71 13.28
CA THR A 129 -15.51 0.05 12.99
C THR A 129 -14.93 -0.50 14.29
N THR A 130 -14.68 -1.79 14.32
CA THR A 130 -13.95 -2.48 15.37
C THR A 130 -12.55 -2.80 14.88
N THR A 131 -11.55 -2.41 15.65
CA THR A 131 -10.14 -2.65 15.33
C THR A 131 -9.53 -3.57 16.36
N CYS A 132 -9.04 -4.71 15.92
CA CYS A 132 -8.43 -5.74 16.74
C CYS A 132 -6.93 -5.83 16.47
N THR A 133 -6.10 -5.61 17.48
CA THR A 133 -4.64 -5.70 17.38
C THR A 133 -4.09 -6.88 18.17
N PRO A 134 -3.07 -7.60 17.67
CA PRO A 134 -2.44 -8.66 18.44
C PRO A 134 -1.77 -8.14 19.73
N GLY A 135 -2.10 -8.72 20.88
CA GLY A 135 -1.52 -8.41 22.18
C GLY A 135 -0.40 -9.35 22.63
N ASN A 136 -0.12 -10.42 21.89
CA ASN A 136 0.83 -11.48 22.26
C ASN A 136 2.03 -11.64 21.30
N SER A 137 2.29 -10.67 20.42
CA SER A 137 3.40 -10.72 19.45
C SER A 137 3.50 -12.07 18.70
N PRO A 138 2.46 -12.45 17.93
CA PRO A 138 2.38 -13.77 17.33
C PRO A 138 3.57 -14.06 16.40
N LYS A 139 3.98 -15.33 16.37
CA LYS A 139 4.98 -15.82 15.41
C LYS A 139 4.39 -15.80 13.99
N PRO A 140 5.25 -15.80 12.94
CA PRO A 140 4.78 -16.00 11.58
C PRO A 140 3.99 -17.30 11.43
N SER A 141 2.85 -17.23 10.74
CA SER A 141 2.03 -18.40 10.40
C SER A 141 2.34 -18.95 9.01
N LEU A 142 3.09 -18.20 8.20
CA LEU A 142 3.60 -18.65 6.90
C LEU A 142 5.01 -18.10 6.67
N THR A 143 5.86 -18.92 6.06
CA THR A 143 7.15 -18.50 5.47
C THR A 143 7.20 -18.96 4.03
N LEU A 144 7.57 -18.07 3.11
CA LEU A 144 7.76 -18.37 1.70
C LEU A 144 9.19 -18.02 1.27
N ASP A 145 9.78 -18.87 0.44
CA ASP A 145 10.97 -18.50 -0.33
C ASP A 145 10.51 -17.97 -1.68
N VAL A 146 10.69 -16.68 -1.89
CA VAL A 146 10.17 -16.00 -3.07
C VAL A 146 11.30 -15.52 -3.97
N THR A 147 11.00 -15.47 -5.26
CA THR A 147 11.84 -14.83 -6.27
C THR A 147 11.18 -13.52 -6.65
N ALA A 148 11.96 -12.44 -6.71
CA ALA A 148 11.47 -11.16 -7.23
C ALA A 148 10.84 -11.38 -8.60
N THR A 149 9.63 -10.85 -8.78
CA THR A 149 9.07 -10.82 -10.12
C THR A 149 9.84 -9.76 -10.90
N SER A 150 10.44 -10.15 -12.03
CA SER A 150 11.05 -9.21 -12.98
C SER A 150 9.96 -8.32 -13.60
N GLY A 151 9.54 -7.29 -12.87
CA GLY A 151 8.38 -6.47 -13.20
C GLY A 151 8.31 -5.15 -12.42
N SER A 152 9.43 -4.71 -11.87
CA SER A 152 9.70 -3.32 -11.51
C SER A 152 11.20 -3.15 -11.52
N GLY A 153 11.77 -3.17 -12.74
CA GLY A 153 13.08 -2.59 -12.96
C GLY A 153 12.97 -1.10 -12.63
N GLY A 154 13.30 -0.75 -11.40
CA GLY A 154 13.78 0.60 -11.13
C GLY A 154 15.03 0.78 -11.97
N SER A 155 14.98 1.70 -12.91
CA SER A 155 16.12 2.09 -13.74
C SER A 155 17.24 2.57 -12.82
N ASP A 156 18.17 1.67 -12.49
CA ASP A 156 19.52 2.07 -12.10
C ASP A 156 20.20 2.58 -13.36
N SER A 157 20.04 3.88 -13.60
CA SER A 157 20.83 4.69 -14.53
C SER A 157 20.78 6.11 -13.97
N THR A 158 21.79 6.53 -13.21
CA THR A 158 22.90 7.28 -13.82
C THR A 158 24.05 7.45 -12.83
N GLY A 159 25.18 6.85 -13.15
CA GLY A 159 26.48 7.15 -12.58
C GLY A 159 27.56 6.70 -13.56
N GLY A 160 28.13 7.64 -14.33
CA GLY A 160 29.25 7.36 -15.23
C GLY A 160 29.39 8.32 -16.40
N THR A 161 29.94 9.51 -16.13
CA THR A 161 30.46 10.48 -17.10
C THR A 161 31.57 9.91 -17.98
N SER A 162 31.55 10.16 -19.29
CA SER A 162 32.69 10.67 -20.13
C SER A 162 32.48 10.38 -21.62
N GLY A 163 32.58 11.40 -22.47
CA GLY A 163 32.67 11.23 -23.93
C GLY A 163 32.29 12.49 -24.72
N SER A 164 33.25 13.39 -24.90
CA SER A 164 33.14 14.62 -25.71
C SER A 164 33.37 14.36 -27.21
N GLY A 165 32.76 15.20 -28.06
CA GLY A 165 33.09 15.40 -29.49
C GLY A 165 31.99 14.88 -30.44
N GLY A 166 31.50 15.59 -31.45
CA GLY A 166 31.90 16.85 -32.07
C GLY A 166 30.77 17.36 -33.00
N THR A 167 31.10 18.41 -33.74
CA THR A 167 30.26 19.46 -34.33
C THR A 167 29.68 19.19 -35.73
N SER A 168 28.61 19.95 -36.05
CA SER A 168 28.24 20.56 -37.36
C SER A 168 27.51 19.76 -38.44
N GLY A 169 26.45 20.37 -38.99
CA GLY A 169 25.89 20.06 -40.31
C GLY A 169 24.47 20.62 -40.56
N SER A 170 24.37 21.81 -41.16
CA SER A 170 23.14 22.49 -41.60
C SER A 170 22.63 22.03 -42.98
N GLY A 171 21.34 22.27 -43.28
CA GLY A 171 20.70 22.27 -44.61
C GLY A 171 19.29 21.65 -44.55
N GLY A 172 18.16 22.37 -44.69
CA GLY A 172 17.59 22.95 -45.93
C GLY A 172 16.86 21.85 -46.73
N THR A 173 15.63 21.93 -47.27
CA THR A 173 14.64 22.97 -47.58
C THR A 173 13.30 22.29 -47.97
N ASP A 174 12.25 23.11 -48.05
CA ASP A 174 10.85 22.93 -48.48
C ASP A 174 10.44 21.80 -49.44
N SER A 175 9.19 21.35 -49.31
CA SER A 175 8.28 21.11 -50.45
C SER A 175 6.80 21.12 -50.05
N THR A 176 6.08 21.96 -50.79
CA THR A 176 4.66 22.34 -50.73
C THR A 176 3.77 21.38 -51.52
N GLY A 177 2.47 21.30 -51.17
CA GLY A 177 1.39 20.83 -52.04
C GLY A 177 0.54 19.72 -51.40
N GLY A 178 -0.79 19.75 -51.39
CA GLY A 178 -1.74 20.58 -52.11
C GLY A 178 -3.16 20.47 -51.56
N THR A 179 -4.01 21.31 -52.13
CA THR A 179 -5.28 21.85 -51.66
C THR A 179 -6.50 21.07 -52.17
N ARG A 180 -7.65 21.22 -51.46
CA ARG A 180 -9.04 21.48 -51.93
C ARG A 180 -10.07 20.70 -51.11
N SER A 181 -10.91 21.41 -50.33
CA SER A 181 -12.30 21.84 -50.66
C SER A 181 -13.27 20.68 -50.45
N THR A 182 -14.44 20.79 -49.80
CA THR A 182 -15.56 21.75 -49.97
C THR A 182 -16.57 21.40 -48.86
N GLY A 183 -17.11 22.35 -48.09
CA GLY A 183 -18.45 22.94 -48.27
C GLY A 183 -19.23 22.82 -46.94
N SER A 184 -19.72 23.92 -46.35
CA SER A 184 -21.04 24.55 -46.61
C SER A 184 -22.17 23.79 -45.85
N THR A 185 -23.09 24.35 -45.05
CA THR A 185 -23.62 25.72 -44.88
C THR A 185 -24.54 25.76 -43.64
N GLY A 186 -24.53 26.89 -42.91
CA GLY A 186 -25.68 27.63 -42.35
C GLY A 186 -26.57 27.00 -41.25
N SER A 187 -27.31 27.75 -40.43
CA SER A 187 -27.42 29.20 -40.18
C SER A 187 -28.28 29.40 -38.92
N THR A 188 -27.98 30.48 -38.19
CA THR A 188 -28.88 31.40 -37.45
C THR A 188 -29.88 30.90 -36.41
N GLY A 189 -29.77 31.50 -35.22
CA GLY A 189 -30.85 31.69 -34.26
C GLY A 189 -30.36 32.45 -33.02
N GLY A 190 -30.27 33.78 -33.12
CA GLY A 190 -30.00 34.63 -31.96
C GLY A 190 -31.29 34.96 -31.20
N THR A 191 -31.17 35.28 -29.91
CA THR A 191 -31.66 36.49 -29.20
C THR A 191 -31.69 36.20 -27.68
N GLY A 192 -31.19 37.11 -26.85
CA GLY A 192 -31.61 37.18 -25.44
C GLY A 192 -30.50 37.42 -24.42
N SER A 193 -30.52 38.60 -23.83
CA SER A 193 -29.52 39.19 -22.94
C SER A 193 -29.64 38.74 -21.47
N THR A 194 -28.62 39.10 -20.68
CA THR A 194 -28.53 39.23 -19.20
C THR A 194 -28.11 38.02 -18.36
N GLY A 195 -27.11 38.24 -17.49
CA GLY A 195 -26.77 37.35 -16.37
C GLY A 195 -25.27 37.12 -16.23
N GLY A 196 -24.57 37.98 -15.47
CA GLY A 196 -23.17 37.79 -15.15
C GLY A 196 -22.92 36.54 -14.29
N SER A 197 -21.78 35.89 -14.51
CA SER A 197 -21.08 34.99 -13.58
C SER A 197 -19.74 34.61 -14.22
N GLN A 198 -18.64 35.11 -13.65
CA GLN A 198 -17.27 34.70 -13.95
C GLN A 198 -17.13 33.17 -13.86
N LEU A 199 -16.52 32.55 -14.87
CA LEU A 199 -15.87 31.25 -14.72
C LEU A 199 -14.37 31.45 -14.44
N PRO A 200 -13.74 30.66 -13.53
CA PRO A 200 -12.34 30.80 -13.20
C PRO A 200 -11.41 30.40 -14.35
N GLN A 201 -10.39 31.25 -14.58
CA GLN A 201 -9.22 30.96 -15.39
C GLN A 201 -8.47 29.74 -14.84
N THR A 202 -8.40 28.66 -15.60
CA THR A 202 -7.48 27.55 -15.34
C THR A 202 -6.22 27.75 -16.16
N GLY A 203 -5.20 28.35 -15.55
CA GLY A 203 -3.86 28.46 -16.10
C GLY A 203 -2.86 28.51 -14.93
N PRO A 204 -1.85 27.63 -14.88
CA PRO A 204 -0.88 27.61 -13.78
C PRO A 204 0.19 28.67 -14.00
N THR A 205 0.07 29.79 -13.30
CA THR A 205 1.17 30.72 -13.04
C THR A 205 1.28 30.87 -11.53
N ASP A 206 2.45 30.50 -11.00
CA ASP A 206 3.00 30.74 -9.64
C ASP A 206 3.52 29.46 -8.98
N SER A 207 4.68 29.00 -9.44
CA SER A 207 5.52 28.02 -8.75
C SER A 207 6.95 28.53 -8.78
N ALA A 208 7.28 29.47 -7.90
CA ALA A 208 8.66 29.96 -7.75
C ALA A 208 9.05 30.44 -6.35
N ILE A 209 8.15 30.47 -5.35
CA ILE A 209 8.51 30.91 -3.99
C ILE A 209 7.95 29.91 -2.96
N ALA A 210 8.49 28.69 -2.93
CA ALA A 210 8.21 27.71 -1.86
C ALA A 210 9.28 26.62 -1.69
N LEU A 211 10.55 26.87 -2.06
CA LEU A 211 11.67 25.93 -1.86
C LEU A 211 12.76 26.44 -0.90
N GLY A 212 12.50 27.53 -0.17
CA GLY A 212 13.51 28.23 0.64
C GLY A 212 13.63 27.82 2.11
N THR A 213 12.89 26.82 2.61
CA THR A 213 12.77 26.57 4.07
C THR A 213 13.11 25.16 4.54
N LEU A 214 13.78 24.33 3.72
CA LEU A 214 14.25 22.99 4.12
C LEU A 214 15.77 22.77 4.04
N GLY A 215 16.57 23.81 3.73
CA GLY A 215 18.04 23.71 3.66
C GLY A 215 18.80 24.09 4.94
N GLY A 216 18.15 24.76 5.90
CA GLY A 216 18.84 25.39 7.04
C GLY A 216 19.22 24.46 8.21
N THR A 217 18.58 23.30 8.36
CA THR A 217 18.77 22.44 9.54
C THR A 217 19.91 21.43 9.41
N VAL A 218 20.35 21.09 8.19
CA VAL A 218 21.44 20.11 7.99
C VAL A 218 22.81 20.72 8.30
N LEU A 219 22.99 22.03 8.09
CA LEU A 219 24.28 22.71 8.29
C LEU A 219 24.65 22.89 9.78
N LEU A 220 23.68 22.97 10.70
CA LEU A 220 23.97 23.11 12.14
C LEU A 220 24.37 21.79 12.83
N SER A 221 23.93 20.63 12.32
CA SER A 221 24.32 19.33 12.88
C SER A 221 25.75 18.91 12.51
N GLY A 222 26.27 19.40 11.37
CA GLY A 222 27.63 19.08 10.91
C GLY A 222 28.74 19.69 11.77
N ALA A 223 28.56 20.92 12.25
CA ALA A 223 29.57 21.62 13.06
C ALA A 223 29.77 20.99 14.46
N ALA A 224 28.71 20.45 15.06
CA ALA A 224 28.78 19.80 16.37
C ALA A 224 29.53 18.44 16.32
N GLY A 225 29.39 17.70 15.22
CA GLY A 225 30.07 16.41 15.03
C GLY A 225 31.59 16.53 14.88
N ALA A 226 32.06 17.56 14.15
CA ALA A 226 33.50 17.81 13.96
C ALA A 226 34.21 18.21 15.26
N LEU A 227 33.54 18.95 16.16
CA LEU A 227 34.11 19.37 17.43
C LEU A 227 34.22 18.23 18.46
N TRP A 228 33.34 17.22 18.37
CA TRP A 228 33.36 16.07 19.27
C TRP A 228 34.42 15.02 18.89
N LEU A 229 34.69 14.85 17.58
CA LEU A 229 35.70 13.92 17.06
C LEU A 229 37.14 14.36 17.33
N THR A 230 37.41 15.67 17.43
CA THR A 230 38.76 16.19 17.74
C THR A 230 39.08 16.13 19.25
N ARG A 231 38.06 16.21 20.12
CA ARG A 231 38.24 16.12 21.59
C ARG A 231 38.62 14.72 22.09
N ARG A 232 38.22 13.65 21.37
CA ARG A 232 38.52 12.26 21.77
C ARG A 232 39.93 11.79 21.44
N ARG A 233 40.70 12.54 20.64
CA ARG A 233 42.07 12.16 20.24
C ARG A 233 43.17 12.68 21.18
N ARG A 234 42.81 13.32 22.29
CA ARG A 234 43.76 13.82 23.32
C ARG A 234 43.56 13.13 24.69
N ALA A 235 43.24 11.84 24.69
CA ALA A 235 43.30 11.02 25.90
C ALA A 235 44.40 9.94 25.74
N THR A 236 45.63 10.39 26.08
CA THR A 236 46.72 9.65 26.78
C THR A 236 47.29 8.36 26.17
N PRO A 237 48.43 7.81 26.66
CA PRO A 237 49.11 7.99 27.95
C PRO A 237 50.08 9.17 28.06
#